data_AF-A0A7X8VHN2-F1
#
_entry.id   AF-A0A7X8VHN2-F1
#
_cell.length_a   1.000
_cell.length_b   1.000
_cell.length_c   1.000
_cell.angle_alpha   90.00
_cell.angle_beta   90.00
_cell.angle_gamma   90.00
#
_symmetry.space_group_name_H-M   'P 1'
#
loop_
_entity.id
_entity.type
_entity.pdbx_description
1 polymer ?
#
loop_
_entity_poly.entity_id
_entity_poly.type
_entity_poly.pdbx_seq_one_letter_code
_entity_poly.pdbx_strand_id
1 'polypeptide(L)'
;MKRKLYSVLLTLCLLLALLPTMVFAEPVFSKDDIAVINAIVANNQPEDMTQAYTDGSSVPPDWEGKVVWNSETPRQVKELSLHEKDMTGTLDVSSLTALEKLDCYNNELTGLNVSGLTALKQLYCHDNELTGIDLSGLAALDTLVCHGNELTGIDLSGLTALERLNCSENKLTDLNVSGLTALKQLYCNNSELTGTLDVSGLTALQRLNCSENKLTDLNLSGLTALERLNCSQNKLTDLNLSGLTALKQLYCFNNELTGTLDVSGLAALETLTCYENKLTGITLNYTAPYQHIDVSYNYMSSESAVTGKEITWDGMYFIFAPQAMSELATPTGLRWGAEDDAIFAEWDKVDGVKYSVEVFKDGTSVFQSPEPVNRRFIEVTSVLISSGSGTYTFRVKALGDGVATTDSDWSALSPERAYTEETAPPEETESTEGDTPPGKATPTDEATPTDEATPTDEATPTDEATPTDKATPTDQGETLPVTGENFGSYLWLSLLPLLIGGLLLALRKEKLSKQKD
;
A
#
# COMPACT_ATOMS: atom_id res chain seq x y z
N MET A 1 69.87 -64.43 4.88
CA MET A 1 69.00 -63.59 4.04
C MET A 1 67.51 -63.72 4.38
N LYS A 2 66.92 -64.92 4.42
CA LYS A 2 65.48 -65.13 4.70
C LYS A 2 64.95 -64.51 6.00
N ARG A 3 65.70 -64.57 7.12
CA ARG A 3 65.29 -63.93 8.40
C ARG A 3 65.25 -62.40 8.38
N LYS A 4 66.17 -61.76 7.65
CA LYS A 4 66.15 -60.29 7.48
C LYS A 4 65.00 -59.85 6.58
N LEU A 5 64.66 -60.65 5.56
CA LEU A 5 63.51 -60.39 4.70
C LEU A 5 62.18 -60.51 5.47
N TYR A 6 62.02 -61.54 6.31
CA TYR A 6 60.86 -61.68 7.20
C TYR A 6 60.76 -60.56 8.23
N SER A 7 61.88 -60.13 8.82
CA SER A 7 61.91 -59.00 9.75
C SER A 7 61.46 -57.71 9.07
N VAL A 8 61.93 -57.45 7.85
CA VAL A 8 61.56 -56.26 7.06
C VAL A 8 60.09 -56.31 6.66
N LEU A 9 59.57 -57.47 6.22
CA LEU A 9 58.15 -57.66 5.93
C LEU A 9 57.27 -57.50 7.18
N LEU A 10 57.70 -58.01 8.33
CA LEU A 10 56.96 -57.89 9.59
C LEU A 10 56.93 -56.43 10.07
N THR A 11 58.05 -55.70 9.96
CA THR A 11 58.08 -54.25 10.25
C THR A 11 57.26 -53.45 9.24
N LEU A 12 57.24 -53.83 7.96
CA LEU A 12 56.42 -53.18 6.93
C LEU A 12 54.93 -53.40 7.19
N CYS A 13 54.53 -54.62 7.60
CA CYS A 13 53.17 -54.92 8.02
C CYS A 13 52.77 -54.20 9.32
N LEU A 14 53.68 -54.09 10.30
CA LEU A 14 53.44 -53.31 11.53
C LEU A 14 53.37 -51.79 11.27
N LEU A 15 54.15 -51.26 10.31
CA LEU A 15 54.07 -49.87 9.83
C LEU A 15 52.78 -49.61 9.04
N LEU A 16 52.33 -50.58 8.23
CA LEU A 16 51.03 -50.52 7.53
C LEU A 16 49.84 -50.64 8.51
N ALA A 17 50.00 -51.34 9.63
CA ALA A 17 49.01 -51.41 10.71
C ALA A 17 49.02 -50.19 11.65
N LEU A 18 50.05 -49.32 11.54
CA LEU A 18 50.16 -48.03 12.20
C LEU A 18 49.79 -46.85 11.28
N LEU A 19 49.39 -47.11 10.03
CA LEU A 19 48.71 -46.10 9.23
C LEU A 19 47.44 -45.71 9.99
N PRO A 20 47.12 -44.41 10.11
CA PRO A 20 45.90 -43.98 10.77
C PRO A 20 44.73 -44.69 10.10
N THR A 21 44.11 -45.60 10.85
CA THR A 21 42.86 -46.25 10.46
C THR A 21 41.83 -45.15 10.27
N MET A 22 41.23 -45.12 9.07
CA MET A 22 40.05 -44.32 8.74
C MET A 22 40.24 -42.81 8.91
N VAL A 23 40.73 -42.16 7.86
CA VAL A 23 40.13 -40.88 7.49
C VAL A 23 38.70 -41.22 7.04
N PHE A 24 37.75 -41.29 7.98
CA PHE A 24 36.39 -40.93 7.60
C PHE A 24 36.52 -39.48 7.17
N ALA A 25 36.45 -39.22 5.87
CA ALA A 25 36.27 -37.85 5.43
C ALA A 25 35.06 -37.34 6.20
N GLU A 26 35.23 -36.29 7.01
CA GLU A 26 34.11 -35.69 7.73
C GLU A 26 33.03 -35.36 6.69
N PRO A 27 31.75 -35.61 7.02
CA PRO A 27 30.67 -35.32 6.09
C PRO A 27 30.81 -33.87 5.61
N VAL A 28 30.84 -33.70 4.29
CA VAL A 28 31.06 -32.39 3.66
C VAL A 28 29.89 -31.47 3.98
N PHE A 29 28.69 -32.05 4.15
CA PHE A 29 27.44 -31.36 4.41
C PHE A 29 26.80 -31.86 5.71
N SER A 30 26.13 -30.97 6.43
CA SER A 30 25.40 -31.27 7.66
C SER A 30 24.31 -32.30 7.39
N LYS A 31 24.38 -33.43 8.09
CA LYS A 31 23.37 -34.50 7.97
C LYS A 31 22.01 -34.05 8.51
N ASP A 32 22.01 -33.19 9.52
CA ASP A 32 20.80 -32.66 10.14
C ASP A 32 20.09 -31.72 9.16
N ASP A 33 20.82 -30.82 8.51
CA ASP A 33 20.26 -29.93 7.50
C ASP A 33 19.76 -30.71 6.28
N ILE A 34 20.51 -31.71 5.82
CA ILE A 34 20.05 -32.62 4.75
C ILE A 34 18.76 -33.32 5.14
N ALA A 35 18.62 -33.76 6.39
CA ALA A 35 17.40 -34.40 6.87
C ALA A 35 16.21 -33.44 6.83
N VAL A 36 16.41 -32.16 7.18
CA VAL A 36 15.37 -31.12 7.06
C VAL A 36 14.95 -30.93 5.60
N ILE A 37 15.89 -30.73 4.68
CA ILE A 37 15.55 -30.56 3.25
C ILE A 37 14.87 -31.81 2.69
N ASN A 38 15.34 -33.01 3.04
CA ASN A 38 14.71 -34.26 2.62
C ASN A 38 13.27 -34.39 3.14
N ALA A 39 12.98 -33.93 4.36
CA ALA A 39 11.63 -33.89 4.91
C ALA A 39 10.74 -32.90 4.14
N ILE A 40 11.26 -31.72 3.79
CA ILE A 40 10.55 -30.73 2.96
C ILE A 40 10.19 -31.34 1.60
N VAL A 41 11.16 -31.97 0.92
CA VAL A 41 10.96 -32.63 -0.38
C VAL A 41 9.94 -33.78 -0.25
N ALA A 42 10.00 -34.56 0.82
CA ALA A 42 9.05 -35.65 1.05
C ALA A 42 7.61 -35.16 1.20
N ASN A 43 7.43 -34.05 1.92
CA ASN A 43 6.10 -33.55 2.30
C ASN A 43 5.44 -32.72 1.20
N ASN A 44 6.22 -32.08 0.33
CA ASN A 44 5.69 -31.13 -0.65
C ASN A 44 5.89 -31.56 -2.10
N GLN A 45 6.73 -32.57 -2.36
CA GLN A 45 7.05 -33.07 -3.70
C GLN A 45 7.33 -31.97 -4.74
N PRO A 46 8.19 -30.97 -4.44
CA PRO A 46 8.56 -29.93 -5.41
C PRO A 46 9.12 -30.60 -6.69
N GLU A 47 8.61 -30.23 -7.86
CA GLU A 47 8.91 -30.92 -9.13
C GLU A 47 10.41 -30.96 -9.48
N ASP A 48 11.21 -30.07 -8.91
CA ASP A 48 12.62 -29.84 -9.25
C ASP A 48 13.58 -29.98 -8.05
N MET A 49 13.19 -30.74 -7.02
CA MET A 49 14.11 -31.19 -5.99
C MET A 49 13.93 -32.68 -5.67
N THR A 50 15.03 -33.43 -5.75
CA THR A 50 15.07 -34.82 -5.27
C THR A 50 15.71 -34.91 -3.89
N GLN A 51 15.47 -36.02 -3.20
CA GLN A 51 16.08 -36.26 -1.89
C GLN A 51 17.58 -36.57 -2.01
N ALA A 52 18.35 -36.04 -1.08
CA ALA A 52 19.78 -36.29 -0.93
C ALA A 52 20.08 -37.57 -0.13
N TYR A 53 21.31 -38.08 -0.27
CA TYR A 53 21.83 -39.11 0.61
C TYR A 53 22.01 -38.55 2.03
N THR A 54 21.52 -39.29 3.04
CA THR A 54 21.54 -38.87 4.45
C THR A 54 22.91 -38.98 5.11
N ASP A 55 23.94 -39.46 4.39
CA ASP A 55 25.29 -39.63 4.91
C ASP A 55 26.15 -38.35 4.86
N GLY A 56 25.64 -37.26 4.28
CA GLY A 56 26.32 -35.97 4.20
C GLY A 56 27.55 -35.96 3.30
N SER A 57 27.75 -37.00 2.49
CA SER A 57 28.90 -37.12 1.58
C SER A 57 28.74 -36.28 0.31
N SER A 58 27.49 -36.08 -0.13
CA SER A 58 27.14 -35.37 -1.35
C SER A 58 25.66 -34.95 -1.32
N VAL A 59 25.29 -34.00 -2.17
CA VAL A 59 23.90 -33.57 -2.39
C VAL A 59 23.55 -33.66 -3.89
N PRO A 60 22.27 -33.84 -4.24
CA PRO A 60 21.80 -33.89 -5.62
C PRO A 60 22.17 -32.62 -6.42
N PRO A 61 22.47 -32.72 -7.72
CA PRO A 61 22.72 -31.56 -8.57
C PRO A 61 21.54 -30.59 -8.68
N ASP A 62 20.30 -31.06 -8.49
CA ASP A 62 19.08 -30.24 -8.60
C ASP A 62 18.86 -29.28 -7.40
N TRP A 63 19.67 -29.41 -6.33
CA TRP A 63 19.75 -28.43 -5.24
C TRP A 63 20.61 -27.22 -5.62
N GLU A 64 21.37 -27.28 -6.70
CA GLU A 64 22.18 -26.16 -7.17
C GLU A 64 21.29 -24.94 -7.47
N GLY A 65 21.66 -23.78 -6.92
CA GLY A 65 20.86 -22.56 -6.97
C GLY A 65 19.70 -22.47 -5.98
N LYS A 66 19.30 -23.58 -5.33
CA LYS A 66 18.24 -23.61 -4.31
C LYS A 66 18.78 -23.69 -2.89
N VAL A 67 19.87 -24.43 -2.70
CA VAL A 67 20.52 -24.63 -1.40
C VAL A 67 21.94 -24.09 -1.48
N VAL A 68 22.19 -22.98 -0.79
CA VAL A 68 23.53 -22.42 -0.65
C VAL A 68 24.10 -22.85 0.69
N TRP A 69 25.31 -23.36 0.66
CA TRP A 69 26.02 -23.86 1.84
C TRP A 69 27.03 -22.84 2.34
N ASN A 70 27.22 -22.75 3.66
CA ASN A 70 28.30 -21.97 4.24
C ASN A 70 29.67 -22.61 4.00
N SER A 71 30.73 -21.96 4.48
CA SER A 71 32.12 -22.44 4.38
C SER A 71 32.58 -23.29 5.58
N GLU A 72 31.68 -23.62 6.51
CA GLU A 72 32.01 -24.41 7.70
C GLU A 72 32.19 -25.90 7.37
N THR A 73 32.67 -26.68 8.33
CA THR A 73 32.76 -28.14 8.21
C THR A 73 32.15 -28.79 9.46
N PRO A 74 31.05 -29.57 9.33
CA PRO A 74 30.30 -29.81 8.10
C PRO A 74 29.63 -28.54 7.57
N ARG A 75 29.46 -28.42 6.26
CA ARG A 75 28.76 -27.27 5.66
C ARG A 75 27.29 -27.27 6.05
N GLN A 76 26.77 -26.14 6.48
CA GLN A 76 25.36 -25.96 6.84
C GLN A 76 24.65 -25.08 5.81
N VAL A 77 23.33 -25.23 5.73
CA VAL A 77 22.48 -24.45 4.82
C VAL A 77 22.49 -23.00 5.29
N LYS A 78 22.98 -22.14 4.41
CA LYS A 78 23.07 -20.69 4.58
C LYS A 78 21.92 -19.97 3.89
N GLU A 79 21.53 -20.42 2.71
CA GLU A 79 20.40 -19.86 1.96
C GLU A 79 19.55 -20.99 1.40
N LEU A 80 18.24 -20.82 1.47
CA LEU A 80 17.25 -21.80 1.01
C LEU A 80 16.18 -21.10 0.17
N SER A 81 16.03 -21.52 -1.08
CA SER A 81 15.03 -21.04 -2.02
C SER A 81 14.06 -22.16 -2.39
N LEU A 82 12.79 -21.93 -2.04
CA LEU A 82 11.63 -22.81 -2.17
C LEU A 82 10.42 -22.03 -2.72
N HIS A 83 10.63 -20.92 -3.43
CA HIS A 83 9.54 -20.16 -4.04
C HIS A 83 8.91 -20.89 -5.24
N GLU A 84 7.62 -20.66 -5.48
CA GLU A 84 6.89 -21.17 -6.66
C GLU A 84 6.98 -22.70 -6.78
N LYS A 85 6.60 -23.40 -5.69
CA LYS A 85 6.67 -24.86 -5.57
C LYS A 85 5.33 -25.53 -5.22
N ASP A 86 4.24 -24.76 -5.24
CA ASP A 86 2.90 -25.21 -4.85
C ASP A 86 2.91 -25.92 -3.47
N MET A 87 3.79 -25.47 -2.57
CA MET A 87 3.94 -26.07 -1.24
C MET A 87 2.73 -25.72 -0.38
N THR A 88 2.23 -26.70 0.37
CA THR A 88 1.06 -26.53 1.24
C THR A 88 1.41 -26.84 2.69
N GLY A 89 0.52 -26.46 3.60
CA GLY A 89 0.67 -26.81 5.02
C GLY A 89 1.76 -25.99 5.72
N THR A 90 2.52 -26.63 6.60
CA THR A 90 3.54 -25.95 7.41
C THR A 90 4.95 -26.24 6.90
N LEU A 91 5.69 -25.18 6.57
CA LEU A 91 7.13 -25.24 6.32
C LEU A 91 7.90 -25.11 7.64
N ASP A 92 8.62 -26.15 8.03
CA ASP A 92 9.50 -26.14 9.20
C ASP A 92 10.96 -26.13 8.80
N VAL A 93 11.63 -25.01 9.10
CA VAL A 93 13.06 -24.81 8.87
C VAL A 93 13.81 -24.47 10.16
N SER A 94 13.16 -24.58 11.32
CA SER A 94 13.65 -24.11 12.63
C SER A 94 15.02 -24.69 13.04
N SER A 95 15.38 -25.86 12.50
CA SER A 95 16.66 -26.52 12.78
C SER A 95 17.82 -26.07 11.88
N LEU A 96 17.56 -25.27 10.83
CA LEU A 96 18.59 -24.73 9.94
C LEU A 96 19.28 -23.52 10.57
N THR A 97 19.93 -23.70 11.72
CA THR A 97 20.43 -22.60 12.58
C THR A 97 21.45 -21.66 11.94
N ALA A 98 22.11 -22.07 10.85
CA ALA A 98 23.04 -21.25 10.07
C ALA A 98 22.36 -20.48 8.91
N LEU A 99 21.04 -20.60 8.75
CA LEU A 99 20.28 -19.99 7.66
C LEU A 99 20.27 -18.46 7.83
N GLU A 100 20.83 -17.78 6.83
CA GLU A 100 20.86 -16.31 6.72
C GLU A 100 19.76 -15.78 5.80
N LYS A 101 19.29 -16.59 4.84
CA LYS A 101 18.24 -16.21 3.89
C LYS A 101 17.28 -17.36 3.65
N LEU A 102 15.98 -17.07 3.83
CA LEU A 102 14.90 -17.97 3.45
C LEU A 102 14.02 -17.29 2.41
N ASP A 103 13.77 -18.01 1.34
CA ASP A 103 12.88 -17.63 0.26
C ASP A 103 11.85 -18.76 0.03
N CYS A 104 10.59 -18.49 0.37
CA CYS A 104 9.47 -19.43 0.23
C CYS A 104 8.19 -18.73 -0.27
N TYR A 105 8.32 -17.64 -1.04
CA TYR A 105 7.17 -16.89 -1.57
C TYR A 105 6.42 -17.64 -2.68
N ASN A 106 5.23 -17.19 -3.05
CA ASN A 106 4.39 -17.81 -4.09
C ASN A 106 4.18 -19.31 -3.83
N ASN A 107 3.59 -19.64 -2.69
CA ASN A 107 3.19 -21.00 -2.31
C ASN A 107 1.79 -20.93 -1.64
N GLU A 108 1.32 -22.06 -1.12
CA GLU A 108 0.05 -22.19 -0.39
C GLU A 108 0.32 -22.54 1.09
N LEU A 109 1.40 -21.98 1.67
CA LEU A 109 1.77 -22.28 3.05
C LEU A 109 0.77 -21.65 4.02
N THR A 110 0.25 -22.47 4.93
CA THR A 110 -0.63 -22.05 6.02
C THR A 110 0.13 -21.87 7.34
N GLY A 111 1.37 -22.35 7.41
CA GLY A 111 2.26 -22.16 8.55
C GLY A 111 3.74 -22.09 8.15
N LEU A 112 4.49 -21.32 8.92
CA LEU A 112 5.94 -21.17 8.73
C LEU A 112 6.62 -21.16 10.10
N ASN A 113 7.48 -22.15 10.37
CA ASN A 113 8.27 -22.24 11.59
C ASN A 113 9.72 -21.82 11.33
N VAL A 114 10.03 -20.59 11.71
CA VAL A 114 11.36 -19.97 11.66
C VAL A 114 11.99 -19.80 13.05
N SER A 115 11.45 -20.47 14.06
CA SER A 115 11.98 -20.38 15.43
C SER A 115 13.44 -20.86 15.49
N GLY A 116 14.26 -20.22 16.31
CA GLY A 116 15.67 -20.60 16.49
C GLY A 116 16.63 -20.11 15.40
N LEU A 117 16.13 -19.50 14.32
CA LEU A 117 16.94 -18.98 13.21
C LEU A 117 17.63 -17.64 13.52
N THR A 118 18.45 -17.62 14.58
CA THR A 118 19.10 -16.39 15.08
C THR A 118 20.06 -15.71 14.10
N ALA A 119 20.50 -16.44 13.06
CA ALA A 119 21.34 -15.91 11.98
C ALA A 119 20.54 -15.34 10.79
N LEU A 120 19.21 -15.49 10.77
CA LEU A 120 18.37 -15.10 9.65
C LEU A 120 18.35 -13.59 9.47
N LYS A 121 18.76 -13.14 8.28
CA LYS A 121 18.82 -11.74 7.87
C LYS A 121 17.68 -11.38 6.92
N GLN A 122 17.33 -12.30 6.04
CA GLN A 122 16.35 -12.07 4.99
C GLN A 122 15.28 -13.15 4.98
N LEU A 123 14.03 -12.73 5.11
CA LEU A 123 12.87 -13.61 5.05
C LEU A 123 11.88 -13.12 3.99
N TYR A 124 11.70 -13.93 2.94
CA TYR A 124 10.71 -13.73 1.88
C TYR A 124 9.66 -14.84 1.97
N CYS A 125 8.49 -14.51 2.49
CA CYS A 125 7.36 -15.44 2.66
C CYS A 125 6.04 -14.82 2.18
N HIS A 126 6.12 -13.92 1.20
CA HIS A 126 4.96 -13.27 0.60
C HIS A 126 4.15 -14.22 -0.29
N ASP A 127 2.92 -13.84 -0.63
CA ASP A 127 2.03 -14.61 -1.50
C ASP A 127 1.88 -16.06 -1.02
N ASN A 128 1.31 -16.18 0.18
CA ASN A 128 1.03 -17.43 0.90
C ASN A 128 -0.30 -17.28 1.68
N GLU A 129 -0.67 -18.29 2.47
CA GLU A 129 -1.91 -18.29 3.27
C GLU A 129 -1.62 -18.16 4.78
N LEU A 130 -0.52 -17.50 5.17
CA LEU A 130 -0.12 -17.39 6.57
C LEU A 130 -1.11 -16.53 7.34
N THR A 131 -1.66 -17.07 8.44
CA THR A 131 -2.54 -16.33 9.36
C THR A 131 -1.81 -15.74 10.56
N GLY A 132 -0.58 -16.21 10.80
CA GLY A 132 0.33 -15.73 11.83
C GLY A 132 1.76 -16.22 11.57
N ILE A 133 2.74 -15.51 12.11
CA ILE A 133 4.15 -15.87 12.05
C ILE A 133 4.84 -15.47 13.35
N ASP A 134 5.60 -16.39 13.93
CA ASP A 134 6.42 -16.12 15.11
C ASP A 134 7.83 -15.67 14.68
N LEU A 135 8.14 -14.40 14.90
CA LEU A 135 9.42 -13.78 14.58
C LEU A 135 10.32 -13.60 15.81
N SER A 136 9.95 -14.20 16.94
CA SER A 136 10.69 -14.05 18.19
C SER A 136 12.12 -14.60 18.07
N GLY A 137 13.08 -13.81 18.54
CA GLY A 137 14.50 -14.18 18.53
C GLY A 137 15.23 -13.94 17.20
N LEU A 138 14.57 -13.42 16.16
CA LEU A 138 15.18 -13.09 14.87
C LEU A 138 15.86 -11.71 14.88
N ALA A 139 16.73 -11.47 15.87
CA ALA A 139 17.34 -10.14 16.11
C ALA A 139 18.26 -9.66 14.96
N ALA A 140 18.73 -10.57 14.10
CA ALA A 140 19.58 -10.26 12.95
C ALA A 140 18.78 -9.92 11.68
N LEU A 141 17.45 -10.02 11.71
CA LEU A 141 16.59 -9.83 10.54
C LEU A 141 16.66 -8.37 10.07
N ASP A 142 17.17 -8.16 8.86
CA ASP A 142 17.27 -6.84 8.21
C ASP A 142 16.16 -6.63 7.17
N THR A 143 15.60 -7.72 6.62
CA THR A 143 14.58 -7.69 5.57
C THR A 143 13.48 -8.70 5.88
N LEU A 144 12.26 -8.20 5.99
CA LEU A 144 11.04 -9.00 6.08
C LEU A 144 10.07 -8.61 4.97
N VAL A 145 9.72 -9.58 4.13
CA VAL A 145 8.74 -9.43 3.05
C VAL A 145 7.67 -10.52 3.20
N CYS A 146 6.53 -10.16 3.77
CA CYS A 146 5.39 -11.02 4.11
C CYS A 146 4.06 -10.50 3.56
N HIS A 147 4.08 -9.69 2.50
CA HIS A 147 2.85 -9.22 1.85
C HIS A 147 2.06 -10.36 1.20
N GLY A 148 0.79 -10.12 0.84
CA GLY A 148 -0.03 -11.13 0.17
C GLY A 148 -0.27 -12.35 1.07
N ASN A 149 -0.63 -12.12 2.32
CA ASN A 149 -0.92 -13.15 3.30
C ASN A 149 -2.22 -12.80 4.05
N GLU A 150 -2.57 -13.64 5.04
CA GLU A 150 -3.79 -13.53 5.82
C GLU A 150 -3.50 -13.10 7.27
N LEU A 151 -2.38 -12.40 7.50
CA LEU A 151 -1.93 -12.01 8.84
C LEU A 151 -2.92 -11.03 9.48
N THR A 152 -3.41 -11.37 10.66
CA THR A 152 -4.30 -10.50 11.46
C THR A 152 -3.56 -9.65 12.50
N GLY A 153 -2.31 -10.01 12.78
CA GLY A 153 -1.38 -9.29 13.63
C GLY A 153 0.04 -9.76 13.37
N ILE A 154 1.01 -8.92 13.70
CA ILE A 154 2.44 -9.23 13.55
C ILE A 154 3.21 -8.61 14.71
N ASP A 155 3.94 -9.43 15.46
CA ASP A 155 4.82 -8.96 16.52
C ASP A 155 6.21 -8.70 15.94
N LEU A 156 6.57 -7.42 15.88
CA LEU A 156 7.85 -6.94 15.37
C LEU A 156 8.82 -6.60 16.52
N SER A 157 8.46 -6.93 17.77
CA SER A 157 9.28 -6.64 18.93
C SER A 157 10.62 -7.40 18.85
N GLY A 158 11.71 -6.68 19.13
CA GLY A 158 13.07 -7.23 19.08
C GLY A 158 13.73 -7.25 17.70
N LEU A 159 13.02 -6.94 16.61
CA LEU A 159 13.59 -6.84 15.25
C LEU A 159 14.36 -5.52 15.02
N THR A 160 15.28 -5.20 15.93
CA THR A 160 15.96 -3.89 15.98
C THR A 160 16.89 -3.62 14.79
N ALA A 161 17.30 -4.66 14.06
CA ALA A 161 18.13 -4.55 12.86
C ALA A 161 17.30 -4.36 11.56
N LEU A 162 15.97 -4.38 11.63
CA LEU A 162 15.11 -4.39 10.46
C LEU A 162 15.24 -3.06 9.68
N GLU A 163 15.67 -3.15 8.43
CA GLU A 163 15.82 -2.01 7.52
C GLU A 163 14.68 -1.93 6.50
N ARG A 164 14.10 -3.08 6.13
CA ARG A 164 13.00 -3.18 5.17
C ARG A 164 11.89 -4.07 5.71
N LEU A 165 10.70 -3.51 5.81
CA LEU A 165 9.46 -4.21 6.12
C LEU A 165 8.46 -4.03 4.98
N ASN A 166 8.01 -5.14 4.40
CA ASN A 166 6.81 -5.16 3.58
C ASN A 166 5.80 -6.17 4.15
N CYS A 167 4.75 -5.64 4.76
CA CYS A 167 3.59 -6.37 5.28
C CYS A 167 2.28 -5.88 4.66
N SER A 168 2.34 -5.31 3.45
CA SER A 168 1.15 -4.90 2.68
C SER A 168 0.23 -6.09 2.40
N GLU A 169 -1.01 -5.86 1.96
CA GLU A 169 -1.90 -6.93 1.48
C GLU A 169 -2.07 -8.04 2.52
N ASN A 170 -2.48 -7.64 3.72
CA ASN A 170 -2.75 -8.48 4.88
C ASN A 170 -4.02 -7.98 5.58
N LYS A 171 -4.38 -8.53 6.75
CA LYS A 171 -5.56 -8.15 7.54
C LYS A 171 -5.19 -7.51 8.88
N LEU A 172 -4.14 -6.69 8.88
CA LEU A 172 -3.60 -6.01 10.05
C LEU A 172 -4.46 -4.80 10.45
N THR A 173 -5.20 -4.91 11.57
CA THR A 173 -6.00 -3.78 12.08
C THR A 173 -5.17 -2.74 12.85
N ASP A 174 -3.98 -3.15 13.31
CA ASP A 174 -2.99 -2.34 14.01
C ASP A 174 -1.57 -2.76 13.60
N LEU A 175 -0.61 -1.84 13.72
CA LEU A 175 0.80 -2.07 13.41
C LEU A 175 1.72 -1.23 14.29
N ASN A 176 2.40 -1.90 15.22
CA ASN A 176 3.40 -1.26 16.08
C ASN A 176 4.82 -1.37 15.49
N VAL A 177 5.36 -0.26 15.01
CA VAL A 177 6.72 -0.15 14.47
C VAL A 177 7.68 0.66 15.35
N SER A 178 7.25 1.11 16.53
CA SER A 178 8.00 2.07 17.35
C SER A 178 9.43 1.64 17.73
N GLY A 179 9.71 0.32 17.79
CA GLY A 179 11.04 -0.22 18.10
C GLY A 179 12.00 -0.34 16.90
N LEU A 180 11.54 -0.11 15.67
CA LEU A 180 12.28 -0.41 14.44
C LEU A 180 13.17 0.76 13.98
N THR A 181 14.03 1.27 14.87
CA THR A 181 14.78 2.52 14.63
C THR A 181 15.74 2.50 13.41
N ALA A 182 16.11 1.31 12.92
CA ALA A 182 16.91 1.13 11.71
C ALA A 182 16.08 1.13 10.40
N LEU A 183 14.76 1.16 10.48
CA LEU A 183 13.86 0.97 9.34
C LEU A 183 14.00 2.12 8.34
N LYS A 184 14.30 1.77 7.09
CA LYS A 184 14.45 2.69 5.95
C LYS A 184 13.25 2.64 5.02
N GLN A 185 12.58 1.48 4.94
CA GLN A 185 11.46 1.26 4.04
C GLN A 185 10.33 0.52 4.77
N LEU A 186 9.15 1.13 4.79
CA LEU A 186 7.93 0.56 5.35
C LEU A 186 6.83 0.55 4.30
N TYR A 187 6.34 -0.65 3.99
CA TYR A 187 5.18 -0.89 3.15
C TYR A 187 4.13 -1.65 3.97
N CYS A 188 3.00 -1.00 4.24
CA CYS A 188 1.86 -1.53 4.99
C CYS A 188 0.54 -1.09 4.34
N ASN A 189 0.54 -0.92 3.01
CA ASN A 189 -0.64 -0.56 2.23
C ASN A 189 -1.60 -1.74 2.09
N ASN A 190 -2.89 -1.47 1.89
CA ASN A 190 -3.92 -2.51 1.74
C ASN A 190 -3.87 -3.55 2.89
N SER A 191 -3.80 -3.07 4.14
CA SER A 191 -3.66 -3.93 5.33
C SER A 191 -4.85 -3.84 6.29
N GLU A 192 -5.84 -2.99 6.03
CA GLU A 192 -6.97 -2.68 6.93
C GLU A 192 -6.63 -1.90 8.21
N LEU A 193 -5.48 -1.22 8.25
CA LEU A 193 -5.05 -0.43 9.42
C LEU A 193 -6.06 0.67 9.75
N THR A 194 -6.33 0.86 11.04
CA THR A 194 -7.27 1.88 11.55
C THR A 194 -6.59 2.82 12.54
N GLY A 195 -7.23 3.94 12.86
CA GLY A 195 -6.74 4.85 13.91
C GLY A 195 -5.49 5.62 13.49
N THR A 196 -4.50 5.68 14.40
CA THR A 196 -3.23 6.39 14.21
C THR A 196 -2.12 5.41 13.85
N LEU A 197 -1.43 5.65 12.73
CA LEU A 197 -0.13 5.02 12.49
C LEU A 197 0.98 5.93 13.04
N ASP A 198 1.66 5.48 14.10
CA ASP A 198 2.78 6.22 14.69
C ASP A 198 4.13 5.71 14.17
N VAL A 199 4.77 6.53 13.35
CA VAL A 199 6.09 6.28 12.76
C VAL A 199 7.15 7.26 13.28
N SER A 200 6.85 8.05 14.30
CA SER A 200 7.71 9.16 14.75
C SER A 200 9.09 8.74 15.25
N GLY A 201 9.23 7.49 15.74
CA GLY A 201 10.51 6.93 16.16
C GLY A 201 11.43 6.50 15.01
N LEU A 202 10.93 6.42 13.78
CA LEU A 202 11.62 5.85 12.61
C LEU A 202 12.52 6.88 11.90
N THR A 203 13.44 7.51 12.61
CA THR A 203 14.24 8.64 12.09
C THR A 203 15.07 8.33 10.84
N ALA A 204 15.35 7.06 10.55
CA ALA A 204 16.04 6.60 9.34
C ALA A 204 15.10 6.32 8.15
N LEU A 205 13.78 6.45 8.32
CA LEU A 205 12.78 6.09 7.33
C LEU A 205 12.87 7.01 6.11
N GLN A 206 13.04 6.40 4.93
CA GLN A 206 13.16 7.08 3.64
C GLN A 206 11.91 6.90 2.78
N ARG A 207 11.21 5.77 2.95
CA ARG A 207 10.02 5.42 2.18
C ARG A 207 8.93 4.88 3.10
N LEU A 208 7.77 5.52 3.05
CA LEU A 208 6.57 5.08 3.72
C LEU A 208 5.45 4.93 2.68
N ASN A 209 4.90 3.72 2.57
CA ASN A 209 3.63 3.48 1.91
C ASN A 209 2.63 2.87 2.90
N CYS A 210 1.64 3.67 3.29
CA CYS A 210 0.52 3.26 4.13
C CYS A 210 -0.82 3.51 3.43
N SER A 211 -0.84 3.56 2.09
CA SER A 211 -2.05 3.79 1.30
C SER A 211 -3.09 2.68 1.45
N GLU A 212 -4.32 2.95 1.02
CA GLU A 212 -5.39 1.92 0.98
C GLU A 212 -5.64 1.29 2.36
N ASN A 213 -5.77 2.13 3.37
CA ASN A 213 -6.12 1.73 4.73
C ASN A 213 -7.31 2.55 5.22
N LYS A 214 -7.59 2.49 6.52
CA LYS A 214 -8.67 3.21 7.20
C LYS A 214 -8.09 4.14 8.27
N LEU A 215 -6.86 4.63 8.08
CA LEU A 215 -6.16 5.51 9.01
C LEU A 215 -6.90 6.85 9.12
N THR A 216 -7.10 7.32 10.35
CA THR A 216 -7.68 8.64 10.64
C THR A 216 -6.61 9.66 11.02
N ASP A 217 -5.42 9.19 11.38
CA ASP A 217 -4.28 10.01 11.80
C ASP A 217 -2.95 9.33 11.43
N LEU A 218 -1.91 10.15 11.23
CA LEU A 218 -0.59 9.72 10.80
C LEU A 218 0.47 10.62 11.44
N ASN A 219 1.23 10.09 12.39
CA ASN A 219 2.25 10.85 13.09
C ASN A 219 3.61 10.74 12.38
N LEU A 220 3.96 11.78 11.62
CA LEU A 220 5.19 11.89 10.84
C LEU A 220 6.31 12.67 11.55
N SER A 221 6.13 13.00 12.83
CA SER A 221 7.10 13.85 13.55
C SER A 221 8.50 13.22 13.58
N GLY A 222 9.54 14.02 13.35
CA GLY A 222 10.93 13.57 13.41
C GLY A 222 11.46 12.86 12.14
N LEU A 223 10.63 12.62 11.12
CA LEU A 223 11.01 11.92 9.90
C LEU A 223 11.80 12.78 8.88
N THR A 224 12.91 13.33 9.32
CA THR A 224 13.73 14.26 8.51
C THR A 224 14.39 13.63 7.28
N ALA A 225 14.54 12.29 7.26
CA ALA A 225 15.11 11.53 6.14
C ALA A 225 14.05 11.04 5.12
N LEU A 226 12.76 11.28 5.36
CA LEU A 226 11.69 10.76 4.53
C LEU A 226 11.71 11.41 3.15
N GLU A 227 11.88 10.61 2.10
CA GLU A 227 11.95 11.07 0.72
C GLU A 227 10.63 10.81 -0.04
N ARG A 228 9.92 9.74 0.32
CA ARG A 228 8.68 9.31 -0.34
C ARG A 228 7.62 8.96 0.69
N LEU A 229 6.49 9.64 0.60
CA LEU A 229 5.30 9.38 1.41
C LEU A 229 4.13 9.09 0.48
N ASN A 230 3.56 7.89 0.62
CA ASN A 230 2.24 7.58 0.12
C ASN A 230 1.29 7.24 1.28
N CYS A 231 0.33 8.12 1.52
CA CYS A 231 -0.76 7.94 2.48
C CYS A 231 -2.15 8.09 1.83
N SER A 232 -2.22 7.94 0.50
CA SER A 232 -3.47 8.07 -0.27
C SER A 232 -4.51 7.02 0.14
N GLN A 233 -5.79 7.23 -0.19
CA GLN A 233 -6.85 6.25 0.04
C GLN A 233 -6.94 5.86 1.53
N ASN A 234 -7.11 6.86 2.39
CA ASN A 234 -7.28 6.75 3.83
C ASN A 234 -8.43 7.66 4.29
N LYS A 235 -8.55 7.90 5.60
CA LYS A 235 -9.55 8.80 6.20
C LYS A 235 -8.89 9.94 6.97
N LEU A 236 -7.71 10.38 6.54
CA LEU A 236 -6.96 11.46 7.18
C LEU A 236 -7.72 12.77 7.03
N THR A 237 -7.86 13.53 8.11
CA THR A 237 -8.53 14.85 8.12
C THR A 237 -7.55 16.02 8.21
N ASP A 238 -6.33 15.74 8.67
CA ASP A 238 -5.19 16.64 8.75
C ASP A 238 -3.91 15.85 8.38
N LEU A 239 -2.88 16.57 7.94
CA LEU A 239 -1.58 16.01 7.60
C LEU A 239 -0.47 17.01 7.92
N ASN A 240 0.18 16.84 9.06
CA ASN A 240 1.30 17.68 9.44
C ASN A 240 2.61 17.23 8.74
N LEU A 241 3.08 18.05 7.81
CA LEU A 241 4.29 17.80 7.01
C LEU A 241 5.51 18.58 7.53
N SER A 242 5.41 19.22 8.70
CA SER A 242 6.50 20.03 9.25
C SER A 242 7.76 19.19 9.50
N GLY A 243 8.91 19.72 9.07
CA GLY A 243 10.21 19.08 9.26
C GLY A 243 10.59 17.99 8.24
N LEU A 244 9.71 17.62 7.30
CA LEU A 244 9.99 16.64 6.24
C LEU A 244 10.84 17.22 5.09
N THR A 245 11.96 17.87 5.43
CA THR A 245 12.75 18.67 4.49
C THR A 245 13.37 17.89 3.31
N ALA A 246 13.50 16.57 3.45
CA ALA A 246 13.99 15.67 2.39
C ALA A 246 12.88 15.14 1.46
N LEU A 247 11.61 15.46 1.70
CA LEU A 247 10.48 14.87 0.98
C LEU A 247 10.47 15.32 -0.48
N LYS A 248 10.55 14.34 -1.39
CA LYS A 248 10.55 14.52 -2.85
C LYS A 248 9.20 14.18 -3.47
N GLN A 249 8.51 13.19 -2.91
CA GLN A 249 7.23 12.71 -3.44
C GLN A 249 6.20 12.58 -2.33
N LEU A 250 5.07 13.25 -2.51
CA LEU A 250 3.92 13.23 -1.61
C LEU A 250 2.65 12.81 -2.37
N TYR A 251 2.11 11.66 -1.99
CA TYR A 251 0.82 11.15 -2.44
C TYR A 251 -0.15 11.10 -1.26
N CYS A 252 -1.11 12.02 -1.20
CA CYS A 252 -2.13 12.10 -0.15
C CYS A 252 -3.55 12.22 -0.70
N PHE A 253 -3.74 11.86 -1.98
CA PHE A 253 -5.04 11.89 -2.64
C PHE A 253 -6.06 10.91 -2.03
N ASN A 254 -7.35 11.13 -2.31
CA ASN A 254 -8.46 10.30 -1.82
C ASN A 254 -8.42 10.13 -0.29
N ASN A 255 -8.48 11.26 0.40
CA ASN A 255 -8.54 11.36 1.87
C ASN A 255 -9.65 12.35 2.25
N GLU A 256 -9.73 12.73 3.52
CA GLU A 256 -10.68 13.73 4.02
C GLU A 256 -9.99 15.02 4.48
N LEU A 257 -8.81 15.35 3.92
CA LEU A 257 -8.00 16.48 4.34
C LEU A 257 -8.76 17.79 4.13
N THR A 258 -8.78 18.65 5.16
CA THR A 258 -9.51 19.93 5.15
C THR A 258 -8.57 21.13 5.27
N GLY A 259 -9.09 22.33 5.02
CA GLY A 259 -8.34 23.56 5.23
C GLY A 259 -7.23 23.78 4.20
N THR A 260 -6.15 24.44 4.62
CA THR A 260 -5.00 24.71 3.75
C THR A 260 -3.89 23.69 3.98
N LEU A 261 -3.51 22.94 2.94
CA LEU A 261 -2.35 22.04 3.00
C LEU A 261 -1.07 22.87 2.89
N ASP A 262 -0.24 22.86 3.94
CA ASP A 262 1.04 23.58 3.96
C ASP A 262 2.21 22.66 3.54
N VAL A 263 2.74 22.90 2.35
CA VAL A 263 3.97 22.27 1.84
C VAL A 263 5.12 23.26 1.69
N SER A 264 5.00 24.46 2.28
CA SER A 264 5.98 25.54 2.14
C SER A 264 7.34 25.19 2.76
N GLY A 265 7.39 24.24 3.71
CA GLY A 265 8.64 23.71 4.28
C GLY A 265 9.36 22.67 3.44
N LEU A 266 8.73 22.15 2.37
CA LEU A 266 9.22 20.99 1.60
C LEU A 266 10.06 21.44 0.40
N ALA A 267 11.29 21.91 0.66
CA ALA A 267 12.17 22.50 -0.35
C ALA A 267 12.64 21.51 -1.44
N ALA A 268 12.60 20.20 -1.18
CA ALA A 268 12.99 19.16 -2.12
C ALA A 268 11.81 18.56 -2.92
N LEU A 269 10.58 19.07 -2.73
CA LEU A 269 9.38 18.43 -3.28
C LEU A 269 9.32 18.54 -4.81
N GLU A 270 9.27 17.39 -5.47
CA GLU A 270 9.20 17.25 -6.93
C GLU A 270 7.78 16.87 -7.38
N THR A 271 7.08 16.06 -6.59
CA THR A 271 5.73 15.56 -6.90
C THR A 271 4.79 15.75 -5.73
N LEU A 272 3.65 16.40 -5.99
CA LEU A 272 2.55 16.56 -5.05
C LEU A 272 1.24 16.11 -5.71
N THR A 273 0.59 15.08 -5.17
CA THR A 273 -0.76 14.67 -5.58
C THR A 273 -1.67 14.60 -4.37
N CYS A 274 -2.64 15.51 -4.31
CA CYS A 274 -3.58 15.65 -3.19
C CYS A 274 -5.04 15.76 -3.68
N TYR A 275 -5.33 15.22 -4.86
CA TYR A 275 -6.67 15.24 -5.42
C TYR A 275 -7.68 14.44 -4.57
N GLU A 276 -8.98 14.63 -4.80
CA GLU A 276 -10.05 13.95 -4.05
C GLU A 276 -9.88 14.13 -2.53
N ASN A 277 -9.87 15.38 -2.10
CA ASN A 277 -9.84 15.79 -0.69
C ASN A 277 -10.85 16.92 -0.46
N LYS A 278 -10.84 17.54 0.72
CA LYS A 278 -11.71 18.67 1.10
C LYS A 278 -10.88 19.94 1.34
N LEU A 279 -9.74 20.09 0.65
CA LEU A 279 -8.82 21.22 0.84
C LEU A 279 -9.42 22.51 0.27
N THR A 280 -9.31 23.61 1.02
CA THR A 280 -9.72 24.96 0.60
C THR A 280 -8.57 25.81 0.11
N GLY A 281 -7.32 25.34 0.27
CA GLY A 281 -6.13 26.00 -0.27
C GLY A 281 -4.87 25.17 -0.11
N ILE A 282 -3.78 25.64 -0.73
CA ILE A 282 -2.45 25.04 -0.62
C ILE A 282 -1.41 26.16 -0.51
N THR A 283 -0.43 25.99 0.38
CA THR A 283 0.74 26.87 0.46
C THR A 283 1.96 26.14 -0.06
N LEU A 284 2.47 26.57 -1.21
CA LEU A 284 3.62 25.97 -1.89
C LEU A 284 4.95 26.56 -1.42
N ASN A 285 6.04 25.85 -1.73
CA ASN A 285 7.40 26.35 -1.56
C ASN A 285 7.91 26.99 -2.86
N TYR A 286 8.33 28.26 -2.80
CA TYR A 286 8.86 29.02 -3.95
C TYR A 286 10.08 28.38 -4.62
N THR A 287 10.92 27.68 -3.84
CA THR A 287 12.19 27.12 -4.28
C THR A 287 12.11 25.65 -4.69
N ALA A 288 10.99 24.98 -4.40
CA ALA A 288 10.85 23.55 -4.67
C ALA A 288 10.83 23.23 -6.18
N PRO A 289 11.52 22.18 -6.62
CA PRO A 289 11.65 21.79 -8.03
C PRO A 289 10.46 20.96 -8.51
N TYR A 290 9.23 21.46 -8.34
CA TYR A 290 8.02 20.76 -8.77
C TYR A 290 8.07 20.37 -10.24
N GLN A 291 7.91 19.08 -10.49
CA GLN A 291 7.74 18.46 -11.81
C GLN A 291 6.27 18.11 -12.07
N HIS A 292 5.51 17.83 -11.00
CA HIS A 292 4.10 17.46 -11.10
C HIS A 292 3.32 17.90 -9.85
N ILE A 293 2.18 18.55 -10.06
CA ILE A 293 1.23 18.95 -9.03
C ILE A 293 -0.18 18.60 -9.50
N ASP A 294 -0.89 17.77 -8.74
CA ASP A 294 -2.30 17.48 -8.95
C ASP A 294 -3.09 17.79 -7.68
N VAL A 295 -4.01 18.75 -7.83
CA VAL A 295 -4.85 19.30 -6.76
C VAL A 295 -6.34 19.17 -7.09
N SER A 296 -6.66 18.42 -8.15
CA SER A 296 -8.02 18.29 -8.67
C SER A 296 -9.02 17.76 -7.62
N TYR A 297 -10.32 17.98 -7.83
CA TYR A 297 -11.36 17.46 -6.93
C TYR A 297 -11.15 17.84 -5.44
N ASN A 298 -10.86 19.12 -5.20
CA ASN A 298 -10.80 19.75 -3.88
C ASN A 298 -11.81 20.93 -3.79
N TYR A 299 -11.86 21.62 -2.65
CA TYR A 299 -12.83 22.69 -2.36
C TYR A 299 -12.23 24.10 -2.46
N MET A 300 -11.24 24.28 -3.34
CA MET A 300 -10.60 25.57 -3.56
C MET A 300 -11.54 26.52 -4.34
N SER A 301 -11.67 27.75 -3.86
CA SER A 301 -12.59 28.75 -4.44
C SER A 301 -12.10 29.33 -5.76
N SER A 302 -10.78 29.37 -5.99
CA SER A 302 -10.13 29.77 -7.24
C SER A 302 -8.65 29.41 -7.22
N GLU A 303 -7.93 29.68 -8.32
CA GLU A 303 -6.47 29.52 -8.39
C GLU A 303 -5.71 30.30 -7.30
N SER A 304 -6.27 31.42 -6.80
CA SER A 304 -5.63 32.21 -5.74
C SER A 304 -5.55 31.48 -4.39
N ALA A 305 -6.24 30.35 -4.24
CA ALA A 305 -6.14 29.48 -3.07
C ALA A 305 -4.82 28.69 -3.04
N VAL A 306 -4.12 28.62 -4.17
CA VAL A 306 -2.75 28.09 -4.26
C VAL A 306 -1.79 29.27 -4.15
N THR A 307 -1.07 29.35 -3.04
CA THR A 307 -0.15 30.44 -2.72
C THR A 307 1.29 29.93 -2.64
N GLY A 308 2.27 30.82 -2.51
CA GLY A 308 3.65 30.42 -2.23
C GLY A 308 4.50 30.01 -3.44
N LYS A 309 3.92 29.93 -4.65
CA LYS A 309 4.66 29.87 -5.93
C LYS A 309 3.70 30.23 -7.06
N GLU A 310 4.13 31.08 -8.00
CA GLU A 310 3.37 31.25 -9.25
C GLU A 310 3.52 29.98 -10.09
N ILE A 311 2.40 29.32 -10.40
CA ILE A 311 2.36 28.16 -11.29
C ILE A 311 1.64 28.56 -12.56
N THR A 312 2.28 28.34 -13.70
CA THR A 312 1.62 28.35 -15.00
C THR A 312 1.10 26.94 -15.27
N TRP A 313 -0.21 26.76 -15.25
CA TRP A 313 -0.86 25.47 -15.50
C TRP A 313 -0.87 25.20 -17.01
N ASP A 314 -0.21 24.13 -17.48
CA ASP A 314 0.00 23.84 -18.91
C ASP A 314 -1.14 23.03 -19.57
N GLY A 315 -2.29 22.94 -18.90
CA GLY A 315 -3.46 22.23 -19.41
C GLY A 315 -3.40 20.73 -19.08
N MET A 316 -4.47 20.26 -18.43
CA MET A 316 -4.74 18.87 -18.03
C MET A 316 -4.33 18.42 -16.61
N TYR A 317 -4.33 19.30 -15.60
CA TYR A 317 -4.34 18.88 -14.17
C TYR A 317 -5.18 19.78 -13.23
N PHE A 318 -5.97 20.70 -13.78
CA PHE A 318 -7.05 21.37 -13.05
C PHE A 318 -8.37 20.74 -13.47
N ILE A 319 -8.80 19.68 -12.79
CA ILE A 319 -10.24 19.43 -12.70
C ILE A 319 -10.72 20.25 -11.52
N PHE A 320 -11.00 21.52 -11.83
CA PHE A 320 -11.90 22.35 -11.05
C PHE A 320 -13.28 21.69 -11.11
N ALA A 321 -13.46 20.69 -10.27
CA ALA A 321 -14.76 20.23 -9.85
C ALA A 321 -14.80 20.57 -8.37
N PRO A 322 -15.12 21.82 -7.99
CA PRO A 322 -15.71 22.00 -6.68
C PRO A 322 -16.81 20.93 -6.63
N GLN A 323 -16.77 20.02 -5.65
CA GLN A 323 -18.06 19.46 -5.28
C GLN A 323 -18.93 20.68 -5.01
N ALA A 324 -20.01 20.78 -5.77
CA ALA A 324 -20.89 21.92 -5.78
C ALA A 324 -21.40 22.17 -4.36
N MET A 325 -20.64 22.96 -3.59
CA MET A 325 -21.16 23.96 -2.68
C MET A 325 -21.58 25.20 -3.47
N SER A 326 -21.66 25.11 -4.80
CA SER A 326 -22.20 26.14 -5.69
C SER A 326 -23.73 26.23 -5.68
N GLU A 327 -24.40 25.55 -4.75
CA GLU A 327 -25.78 25.90 -4.38
C GLU A 327 -25.93 26.04 -2.85
N LEU A 328 -25.07 26.83 -2.20
CA LEU A 328 -25.63 27.67 -1.12
C LEU A 328 -26.41 28.80 -1.79
N ALA A 329 -27.54 28.48 -2.43
CA ALA A 329 -28.55 29.48 -2.70
C ALA A 329 -28.93 30.07 -1.34
N THR A 330 -29.03 31.40 -1.26
CA THR A 330 -29.65 32.07 -0.11
C THR A 330 -30.96 31.34 0.17
N PRO A 331 -31.21 30.81 1.40
CA PRO A 331 -32.42 30.06 1.68
C PRO A 331 -33.65 30.77 1.09
N THR A 332 -34.38 30.08 0.20
CA THR A 332 -35.56 30.62 -0.49
C THR A 332 -36.85 30.05 0.11
N GLY A 333 -37.99 30.62 -0.29
CA GLY A 333 -39.29 30.07 0.08
C GLY A 333 -39.63 30.18 1.57
N LEU A 334 -39.00 31.13 2.29
CA LEU A 334 -39.26 31.37 3.70
C LEU A 334 -40.75 31.64 3.93
N ARG A 335 -41.39 30.79 4.73
CA ARG A 335 -42.81 30.90 5.05
C ARG A 335 -43.10 30.38 6.45
N TRP A 336 -44.18 30.88 7.03
CA TRP A 336 -44.77 30.32 8.23
C TRP A 336 -45.74 29.19 7.82
N GLY A 337 -45.59 28.02 8.42
CA GLY A 337 -46.51 26.89 8.29
C GLY A 337 -47.31 26.69 9.58
N ALA A 338 -48.54 26.17 9.46
CA ALA A 338 -49.36 25.77 10.60
C ALA A 338 -50.06 24.44 10.30
N GLU A 339 -49.92 23.47 11.20
CA GLU A 339 -50.54 22.14 11.11
C GLU A 339 -50.85 21.64 12.53
N ASP A 340 -52.07 21.15 12.78
CA ASP A 340 -52.50 20.53 14.04
C ASP A 340 -51.98 21.23 15.32
N ASP A 341 -52.26 22.54 15.46
CA ASP A 341 -51.84 23.42 16.55
C ASP A 341 -50.33 23.74 16.65
N ALA A 342 -49.49 23.24 15.74
CA ALA A 342 -48.08 23.56 15.67
C ALA A 342 -47.77 24.64 14.63
N ILE A 343 -46.85 25.56 14.98
CA ILE A 343 -46.36 26.63 14.09
C ILE A 343 -44.92 26.36 13.71
N PHE A 344 -44.64 26.40 12.41
CA PHE A 344 -43.34 26.10 11.82
C PHE A 344 -42.76 27.30 11.07
N ALA A 345 -41.46 27.52 11.21
CA ALA A 345 -40.69 28.31 10.26
C ALA A 345 -40.13 27.36 9.18
N GLU A 346 -40.50 27.56 7.93
CA GLU A 346 -40.15 26.69 6.79
C GLU A 346 -39.30 27.41 5.74
N TRP A 347 -38.50 26.64 5.00
CA TRP A 347 -37.71 27.09 3.85
C TRP A 347 -37.55 25.96 2.83
N ASP A 348 -37.10 26.29 1.62
CA ASP A 348 -36.76 25.29 0.62
C ASP A 348 -35.41 24.63 0.98
N LYS A 349 -35.39 23.29 1.08
CA LYS A 349 -34.20 22.52 1.47
C LYS A 349 -33.29 22.29 0.27
N VAL A 350 -31.99 22.43 0.50
CA VAL A 350 -30.91 21.95 -0.37
C VAL A 350 -30.30 20.71 0.29
N ASP A 351 -30.11 19.64 -0.50
CA ASP A 351 -29.56 18.39 0.03
C ASP A 351 -28.10 18.55 0.46
N GLY A 352 -27.76 17.99 1.62
CA GLY A 352 -26.41 18.09 2.22
C GLY A 352 -26.12 19.37 3.01
N VAL A 353 -27.02 20.37 2.99
CA VAL A 353 -26.83 21.65 3.69
C VAL A 353 -27.44 21.62 5.11
N LYS A 354 -26.72 22.19 6.08
CA LYS A 354 -27.22 22.45 7.44
C LYS A 354 -27.55 23.94 7.62
N TYR A 355 -28.54 24.24 8.46
CA TYR A 355 -29.05 25.59 8.65
C TYR A 355 -29.01 26.02 10.13
N SER A 356 -28.72 27.30 10.41
CA SER A 356 -29.05 27.92 11.69
C SER A 356 -30.26 28.84 11.51
N VAL A 357 -31.22 28.76 12.43
CA VAL A 357 -32.46 29.54 12.38
C VAL A 357 -32.53 30.47 13.60
N GLU A 358 -32.88 31.73 13.37
CA GLU A 358 -33.10 32.72 14.42
C GLU A 358 -34.48 33.37 14.23
N VAL A 359 -35.26 33.48 15.30
CA VAL A 359 -36.60 34.08 15.29
C VAL A 359 -36.57 35.38 16.07
N PHE A 360 -37.18 36.41 15.50
CA PHE A 360 -37.25 37.75 16.07
C PHE A 360 -38.69 38.12 16.35
N LYS A 361 -38.92 38.77 17.50
CA LYS A 361 -40.15 39.47 17.85
C LYS A 361 -39.89 40.97 17.84
N ASP A 362 -40.61 41.72 17.01
CA ASP A 362 -40.48 43.19 16.90
C ASP A 362 -39.01 43.65 16.76
N GLY A 363 -38.21 42.88 16.01
CA GLY A 363 -36.78 43.11 15.78
C GLY A 363 -35.83 42.60 16.86
N THR A 364 -36.33 42.00 17.95
CA THR A 364 -35.51 41.41 19.03
C THR A 364 -35.48 39.90 18.91
N SER A 365 -34.29 39.30 18.94
CA SER A 365 -34.12 37.84 18.90
C SER A 365 -34.78 37.19 20.14
N VAL A 366 -35.68 36.23 19.90
CA VAL A 366 -36.40 35.49 20.96
C VAL A 366 -36.08 33.99 20.93
N PHE A 367 -35.46 33.50 19.86
CA PHE A 367 -35.05 32.11 19.72
C PHE A 367 -33.93 31.97 18.70
N GLN A 368 -33.00 31.06 19.00
CA GLN A 368 -31.96 30.60 18.09
C GLN A 368 -31.89 29.09 18.18
N SER A 369 -31.80 28.40 17.03
CA SER A 369 -31.62 26.96 16.99
C SER A 369 -30.33 26.57 17.74
N PRO A 370 -30.39 25.67 18.74
CA PRO A 370 -29.23 25.33 19.56
C PRO A 370 -28.15 24.54 18.78
N GLU A 371 -28.57 23.85 17.72
CA GLU A 371 -27.70 23.06 16.84
C GLU A 371 -28.09 23.30 15.37
N PRO A 372 -27.14 23.16 14.43
CA PRO A 372 -27.43 23.17 13.00
C PRO A 372 -28.49 22.13 12.59
N VAL A 373 -29.51 22.57 11.86
CA VAL A 373 -30.66 21.76 11.47
C VAL A 373 -30.46 21.21 10.04
N ASN A 374 -30.68 19.91 9.83
CA ASN A 374 -30.65 19.25 8.52
C ASN A 374 -32.07 18.86 8.05
N ARG A 375 -33.02 19.79 8.10
CA ARG A 375 -34.40 19.61 7.62
C ARG A 375 -34.94 20.93 7.08
N ARG A 376 -36.12 20.93 6.44
CA ARG A 376 -36.72 22.10 5.78
C ARG A 376 -37.54 23.03 6.69
N PHE A 377 -37.58 22.75 8.00
CA PHE A 377 -38.41 23.48 8.96
C PHE A 377 -37.90 23.38 10.41
N ILE A 378 -38.39 24.27 11.26
CA ILE A 378 -38.30 24.16 12.72
C ILE A 378 -39.62 24.56 13.37
N GLU A 379 -40.08 23.77 14.33
CA GLU A 379 -41.26 24.10 15.13
C GLU A 379 -40.91 25.17 16.18
N VAL A 380 -41.73 26.21 16.27
CA VAL A 380 -41.51 27.35 17.17
C VAL A 380 -42.76 27.74 17.98
N THR A 381 -43.75 26.85 18.04
CA THR A 381 -45.04 27.05 18.75
C THR A 381 -44.85 27.57 20.18
N SER A 382 -43.99 26.91 20.96
CA SER A 382 -43.73 27.28 22.36
C SER A 382 -43.02 28.63 22.50
N VAL A 383 -42.15 28.99 21.54
CA VAL A 383 -41.45 30.27 21.49
C VAL A 383 -42.45 31.40 21.24
N LEU A 384 -43.35 31.23 20.28
CA LEU A 384 -44.36 32.23 19.91
C LEU A 384 -45.36 32.47 21.05
N ILE A 385 -45.85 31.38 21.69
CA ILE A 385 -46.78 31.48 22.82
C ILE A 385 -46.12 32.17 24.02
N SER A 386 -44.90 31.78 24.38
CA SER A 386 -44.20 32.37 25.53
C SER A 386 -43.79 33.84 25.30
N SER A 387 -43.59 34.24 24.05
CA SER A 387 -43.18 35.60 23.70
C SER A 387 -44.34 36.59 23.57
N GLY A 388 -45.60 36.15 23.46
CA GLY A 388 -46.81 37.00 23.48
C GLY A 388 -47.16 37.66 22.14
N SER A 389 -48.06 38.65 22.12
CA SER A 389 -48.48 39.34 20.88
C SER A 389 -47.37 40.26 20.34
N GLY A 390 -47.23 40.33 19.00
CA GLY A 390 -46.19 41.09 18.31
C GLY A 390 -45.97 40.60 16.88
N THR A 391 -45.04 41.23 16.18
CA THR A 391 -44.63 40.84 14.82
C THR A 391 -43.48 39.86 14.87
N TYR A 392 -43.63 38.71 14.24
CA TYR A 392 -42.59 37.69 14.17
C TYR A 392 -41.99 37.58 12.78
N THR A 393 -40.65 37.50 12.74
CA THR A 393 -39.84 37.23 11.54
C THR A 393 -38.78 36.19 11.88
N PHE A 394 -38.22 35.51 10.89
CA PHE A 394 -37.12 34.59 11.11
C PHE A 394 -36.07 34.70 10.01
N ARG A 395 -34.84 34.40 10.39
CA ARG A 395 -33.67 34.36 9.51
C ARG A 395 -33.20 32.91 9.42
N VAL A 396 -32.94 32.46 8.19
CA VAL A 396 -32.30 31.17 7.95
C VAL A 396 -30.93 31.44 7.35
N LYS A 397 -29.90 30.85 7.97
CA LYS A 397 -28.52 30.93 7.51
C LYS A 397 -28.06 29.53 7.15
N ALA A 398 -27.66 29.36 5.90
CA ALA A 398 -27.04 28.12 5.46
C ALA A 398 -25.56 28.10 5.90
N LEU A 399 -25.10 26.97 6.44
CA LEU A 399 -23.77 26.84 7.05
C LEU A 399 -22.81 26.12 6.09
N GLY A 400 -21.68 26.76 5.77
CA GLY A 400 -20.65 26.30 4.84
C GLY A 400 -19.61 27.39 4.48
N ASP A 401 -18.63 27.08 3.61
CA ASP A 401 -17.45 27.91 3.28
C ASP A 401 -17.71 29.18 2.43
N GLY A 402 -18.96 29.60 2.31
CA GLY A 402 -19.38 30.79 1.55
C GLY A 402 -20.66 31.45 2.09
N VAL A 403 -20.88 31.38 3.41
CA VAL A 403 -22.01 31.93 4.20
C VAL A 403 -22.95 32.88 3.43
N ALA A 404 -24.16 32.41 3.10
CA ALA A 404 -25.27 33.23 2.61
C ALA A 404 -26.41 33.27 3.63
N THR A 405 -26.97 34.46 3.88
CA THR A 405 -28.11 34.69 4.80
C THR A 405 -29.26 35.33 4.04
N THR A 406 -30.49 34.84 4.23
CA THR A 406 -31.71 35.55 3.81
C THR A 406 -32.68 35.66 4.97
N ASP A 407 -33.31 36.83 5.04
CA ASP A 407 -34.30 37.21 6.05
C ASP A 407 -35.70 36.93 5.50
N SER A 408 -36.65 36.55 6.37
CA SER A 408 -38.05 36.47 5.96
C SER A 408 -38.60 37.89 5.73
N ASP A 409 -39.11 38.19 4.54
CA ASP A 409 -39.90 39.42 4.28
C ASP A 409 -41.33 39.35 4.88
N TRP A 410 -41.69 38.22 5.52
CA TRP A 410 -43.03 37.98 6.01
C TRP A 410 -43.17 38.21 7.52
N SER A 411 -43.80 39.33 7.87
CA SER A 411 -44.31 39.64 9.21
C SER A 411 -45.62 38.89 9.48
N ALA A 412 -45.63 37.90 10.39
CA ALA A 412 -46.88 37.33 10.89
C ALA A 412 -47.50 38.30 11.91
N LEU A 413 -48.68 38.85 11.60
CA LEU A 413 -49.45 39.72 12.49
C LEU A 413 -50.13 38.86 13.57
N SER A 414 -49.41 38.65 14.68
CA SER A 414 -49.85 38.02 15.94
C SER A 414 -50.26 36.52 15.90
N PRO A 415 -49.90 35.72 16.92
CA PRO A 415 -50.35 34.33 17.06
C PRO A 415 -51.88 34.18 17.18
N GLU A 416 -52.58 35.24 17.60
CA GLU A 416 -54.03 35.22 17.82
C GLU A 416 -54.86 35.16 16.51
N ARG A 417 -54.27 35.44 15.34
CA ARG A 417 -54.98 35.39 14.05
C ARG A 417 -54.88 34.07 13.29
N ALA A 418 -54.05 33.12 13.74
CA ALA A 418 -54.00 31.78 13.16
C ALA A 418 -55.18 30.90 13.61
N TYR A 419 -55.98 31.37 14.56
CA TYR A 419 -57.09 30.65 15.17
C TYR A 419 -58.43 31.36 14.96
N THR A 420 -58.89 31.55 13.71
CA THR A 420 -60.32 31.67 13.33
C THR A 420 -60.47 32.07 11.86
N GLU A 421 -60.88 31.13 11.00
CA GLU A 421 -62.12 31.20 10.19
C GLU A 421 -62.15 30.03 9.18
N GLU A 422 -62.66 28.89 9.64
CA GLU A 422 -63.45 28.01 8.77
C GLU A 422 -64.91 28.19 9.24
N THR A 423 -65.64 29.10 8.60
CA THR A 423 -67.10 29.10 8.74
C THR A 423 -67.65 27.98 7.86
N ALA A 424 -68.22 26.98 8.53
CA ALA A 424 -68.95 25.85 8.00
C ALA A 424 -70.05 26.24 6.96
N PRO A 425 -70.44 25.31 6.07
CA PRO A 425 -71.26 25.58 4.89
C PRO A 425 -72.76 25.57 5.19
N PRO A 426 -73.62 25.98 4.25
CA PRO A 426 -74.99 25.47 4.18
C PRO A 426 -75.15 24.43 3.06
N GLU A 427 -75.93 23.41 3.41
CA GLU A 427 -76.44 22.31 2.59
C GLU A 427 -77.40 22.75 1.47
N GLU A 428 -77.59 21.81 0.53
CA GLU A 428 -78.78 21.45 -0.27
C GLU A 428 -78.44 21.31 -1.78
N THR A 429 -78.12 20.11 -2.27
CA THR A 429 -78.96 18.95 -2.71
C THR A 429 -79.30 18.96 -4.21
N GLU A 430 -78.96 17.81 -4.85
CA GLU A 430 -79.53 17.21 -6.08
C GLU A 430 -79.42 18.01 -7.41
N SER A 431 -79.21 17.43 -8.60
CA SER A 431 -78.98 16.08 -9.10
C SER A 431 -78.64 16.18 -10.61
N THR A 432 -77.81 15.24 -11.08
CA THR A 432 -77.77 14.58 -12.41
C THR A 432 -77.59 15.32 -13.75
N GLU A 433 -76.78 14.64 -14.58
CA GLU A 433 -76.73 14.54 -16.06
C GLU A 433 -75.81 15.46 -16.89
N GLY A 434 -75.00 14.82 -17.75
CA GLY A 434 -74.99 15.19 -19.18
C GLY A 434 -73.65 15.50 -19.86
N ASP A 435 -72.95 14.45 -20.28
CA ASP A 435 -72.25 14.25 -21.57
C ASP A 435 -71.92 15.43 -22.55
N THR A 436 -70.62 15.45 -22.92
CA THR A 436 -69.97 15.76 -24.24
C THR A 436 -70.11 17.13 -24.97
N PRO A 437 -69.08 17.51 -25.79
CA PRO A 437 -68.78 18.88 -26.25
C PRO A 437 -69.28 19.15 -27.69
N PRO A 438 -69.14 20.37 -28.28
CA PRO A 438 -67.91 20.74 -29.04
C PRO A 438 -67.64 22.26 -29.23
N GLY A 439 -66.49 22.61 -29.84
CA GLY A 439 -66.49 23.62 -30.93
C GLY A 439 -65.68 24.92 -30.78
N LYS A 440 -64.46 24.89 -31.34
CA LYS A 440 -63.77 25.90 -32.19
C LYS A 440 -64.02 27.41 -32.00
N ALA A 441 -62.91 28.15 -31.88
CA ALA A 441 -62.51 29.21 -32.84
C ALA A 441 -61.02 29.61 -32.71
N THR A 442 -60.28 29.46 -33.81
CA THR A 442 -59.06 30.19 -34.23
C THR A 442 -59.44 31.60 -34.76
N PRO A 443 -58.54 32.60 -35.01
CA PRO A 443 -57.33 32.45 -35.85
C PRO A 443 -56.11 33.43 -35.70
N THR A 444 -55.02 33.05 -36.41
CA THR A 444 -54.01 33.86 -37.18
C THR A 444 -53.13 34.88 -36.44
N ASP A 445 -51.85 35.13 -36.77
CA ASP A 445 -51.18 35.21 -38.08
C ASP A 445 -49.64 35.08 -38.00
N GLU A 446 -49.04 34.85 -39.16
CA GLU A 446 -47.61 34.65 -39.51
C GLU A 446 -46.68 35.88 -39.35
N ALA A 447 -45.36 35.65 -39.24
CA ALA A 447 -44.34 36.09 -40.22
C ALA A 447 -42.88 36.06 -39.66
N THR A 448 -42.01 35.30 -40.32
CA THR A 448 -40.55 35.57 -40.47
C THR A 448 -40.33 36.37 -41.76
N PRO A 449 -39.23 37.14 -41.95
CA PRO A 449 -38.09 36.62 -42.74
C PRO A 449 -36.70 37.25 -42.33
N THR A 450 -35.59 36.49 -42.31
CA THR A 450 -34.51 36.27 -43.33
C THR A 450 -33.25 37.17 -43.26
N ASP A 451 -32.15 36.54 -43.72
CA ASP A 451 -30.86 37.02 -44.26
C ASP A 451 -29.65 37.00 -43.30
N GLU A 452 -28.69 36.07 -43.49
CA GLU A 452 -27.64 36.02 -44.57
C GLU A 452 -26.61 37.16 -44.39
N ALA A 453 -25.28 37.00 -44.48
CA ALA A 453 -24.41 36.00 -45.07
C ALA A 453 -22.99 36.04 -44.43
N THR A 454 -22.23 35.00 -44.75
CA THR A 454 -20.78 34.69 -44.56
C THR A 454 -19.88 35.57 -45.48
N PRO A 455 -18.62 35.25 -45.89
CA PRO A 455 -17.59 34.23 -45.51
C PRO A 455 -16.13 34.79 -45.53
N THR A 456 -15.15 33.87 -45.59
CA THR A 456 -13.76 33.92 -46.16
C THR A 456 -12.63 33.83 -45.11
N ASP A 457 -11.56 33.04 -45.28
CA ASP A 457 -11.10 32.22 -46.42
C ASP A 457 -10.10 31.14 -45.97
N GLU A 458 -9.93 30.16 -46.83
CA GLU A 458 -9.04 28.99 -46.77
C GLU A 458 -7.53 29.32 -46.82
N ALA A 459 -6.70 28.41 -46.30
CA ALA A 459 -5.55 27.84 -47.04
C ALA A 459 -4.86 26.68 -46.28
N THR A 460 -4.77 25.53 -46.93
CA THR A 460 -3.71 24.50 -46.79
C THR A 460 -3.00 24.44 -48.18
N PRO A 461 -1.93 23.63 -48.47
CA PRO A 461 -1.38 22.46 -47.77
C PRO A 461 0.17 22.25 -47.91
N THR A 462 0.60 21.02 -47.56
CA THR A 462 1.79 20.23 -47.96
C THR A 462 3.17 20.52 -47.34
N ASP A 463 3.72 19.52 -46.62
CA ASP A 463 4.73 18.64 -47.22
C ASP A 463 4.92 17.29 -46.49
N GLU A 464 5.09 16.25 -47.29
CA GLU A 464 5.42 14.87 -46.92
C GLU A 464 6.90 14.73 -46.51
N ALA A 465 7.20 13.87 -45.54
CA ALA A 465 8.33 12.93 -45.62
C ALA A 465 8.32 11.95 -44.42
N THR A 466 8.04 10.68 -44.69
CA THR A 466 8.70 9.54 -44.02
C THR A 466 9.72 9.00 -45.02
N PRO A 467 10.88 8.45 -44.60
CA PRO A 467 10.88 7.04 -44.19
C PRO A 467 11.92 6.63 -43.11
N THR A 468 11.59 5.54 -42.42
CA THR A 468 12.47 4.44 -41.97
C THR A 468 13.79 4.76 -41.25
N ASP A 469 13.93 4.25 -40.02
CA ASP A 469 14.85 3.11 -39.86
C ASP A 469 14.49 2.18 -38.69
N LYS A 470 14.49 0.88 -39.01
CA LYS A 470 14.53 -0.24 -38.08
C LYS A 470 15.99 -0.41 -37.66
N ALA A 471 16.26 -0.57 -36.37
CA ALA A 471 17.38 -1.41 -35.92
C ALA A 471 17.24 -1.74 -34.42
N THR A 472 16.65 -2.90 -34.13
CA THR A 472 17.28 -3.84 -33.19
C THR A 472 18.58 -4.35 -33.82
N PRO A 473 19.60 -4.61 -33.01
CA PRO A 473 20.28 -5.89 -33.14
C PRO A 473 20.46 -6.57 -31.79
N THR A 474 19.98 -7.81 -31.75
CA THR A 474 20.56 -8.95 -31.04
C THR A 474 22.00 -9.21 -31.50
N ASP A 475 22.92 -9.42 -30.56
CA ASP A 475 24.06 -10.37 -30.62
C ASP A 475 24.66 -10.40 -29.20
N GLN A 476 24.59 -11.46 -28.39
CA GLN A 476 25.34 -12.73 -28.45
C GLN A 476 26.79 -12.65 -28.97
N GLY A 477 27.72 -13.12 -28.13
CA GLY A 477 29.15 -13.32 -28.40
C GLY A 477 30.02 -12.14 -27.91
N GLU A 478 31.07 -12.28 -27.11
CA GLU A 478 31.89 -13.42 -26.70
C GLU A 478 32.75 -13.02 -25.47
N THR A 479 32.98 -14.01 -24.60
CA THR A 479 34.23 -14.30 -23.86
C THR A 479 34.83 -13.33 -22.81
N LEU A 480 34.75 -13.79 -21.55
CA LEU A 480 35.78 -13.97 -20.50
C LEU A 480 36.85 -12.88 -20.24
N PRO A 481 37.12 -12.66 -18.94
CA PRO A 481 38.44 -13.05 -18.44
C PRO A 481 38.37 -14.04 -17.27
N VAL A 482 39.17 -15.09 -17.41
CA VAL A 482 39.48 -16.12 -16.41
C VAL A 482 40.58 -15.60 -15.50
N THR A 483 40.29 -15.52 -14.21
CA THR A 483 41.26 -15.62 -13.10
C THR A 483 40.49 -16.36 -11.98
N GLY A 484 40.76 -17.60 -11.60
CA GLY A 484 42.03 -18.31 -11.53
C GLY A 484 42.25 -18.59 -10.05
N GLU A 485 41.84 -19.77 -9.57
CA GLU A 485 42.45 -20.47 -8.43
C GLU A 485 41.79 -21.84 -8.18
N ASN A 486 42.63 -22.81 -7.80
CA ASN A 486 42.35 -24.16 -7.28
C ASN A 486 41.99 -25.29 -8.26
N PHE A 487 42.98 -25.68 -9.07
CA PHE A 487 43.17 -27.10 -9.41
C PHE A 487 44.09 -27.76 -8.39
N GLY A 488 43.54 -28.65 -7.57
CA GLY A 488 44.32 -29.35 -6.56
C GLY A 488 43.69 -30.65 -6.09
N SER A 489 43.33 -31.58 -6.99
CA SER A 489 42.94 -32.94 -6.56
C SER A 489 42.72 -33.97 -7.70
N TYR A 490 43.50 -34.00 -8.78
CA TYR A 490 43.49 -35.16 -9.69
C TYR A 490 44.88 -35.50 -10.23
N LEU A 491 45.72 -36.10 -9.38
CA LEU A 491 46.96 -36.74 -9.82
C LEU A 491 47.22 -38.13 -9.20
N TRP A 492 46.18 -38.77 -8.64
CA TRP A 492 46.32 -40.01 -7.87
C TRP A 492 45.56 -41.21 -8.43
N LEU A 493 45.35 -41.30 -9.74
CA LEU A 493 44.73 -42.49 -10.36
C LEU A 493 45.45 -43.07 -11.59
N SER A 494 46.63 -42.56 -11.99
CA SER A 494 47.37 -43.07 -13.16
C SER A 494 48.66 -43.85 -12.86
N LEU A 495 49.10 -43.98 -11.60
CA LEU A 495 50.37 -44.65 -11.25
C LEU A 495 50.23 -46.03 -10.58
N LEU A 496 49.03 -46.43 -10.16
CA LEU A 496 48.81 -47.74 -9.52
C LEU A 496 48.99 -48.94 -10.46
N PRO A 497 48.63 -48.89 -11.76
CA PRO A 497 48.87 -50.00 -12.69
C PRO A 497 50.36 -50.19 -13.05
N LEU A 498 51.17 -49.14 -12.98
CA LEU A 498 52.60 -49.16 -13.35
C LEU A 498 53.48 -49.81 -12.27
N LEU A 499 53.12 -49.66 -10.99
CA LEU A 499 53.83 -50.30 -9.87
C LEU A 499 53.56 -51.80 -9.77
N ILE A 500 52.32 -52.24 -10.04
CA ILE A 500 51.96 -53.67 -10.06
C ILE A 500 52.54 -54.36 -11.31
N GLY A 501 52.53 -53.67 -12.46
CA GLY A 501 53.18 -54.15 -13.69
C GLY A 501 54.70 -54.30 -13.54
N GLY A 502 55.36 -53.36 -12.87
CA GLY A 502 56.80 -53.44 -12.57
C GLY A 502 57.18 -54.60 -11.64
N LEU A 503 56.34 -54.90 -10.63
CA LEU A 503 56.56 -56.00 -9.69
C LEU A 503 56.37 -57.38 -10.35
N LEU A 504 55.40 -57.52 -11.26
CA LEU A 504 55.17 -58.75 -12.03
C LEU A 504 56.26 -59.00 -13.08
N LEU A 505 56.84 -57.95 -13.68
CA LEU A 505 57.98 -58.07 -14.59
C LEU A 505 59.28 -58.46 -13.87
N ALA A 506 59.51 -57.97 -12.65
CA ALA A 506 60.66 -58.34 -11.82
C ALA A 506 60.59 -59.82 -11.40
N LEU A 507 59.41 -60.29 -10.99
CA LEU A 507 59.18 -61.71 -10.63
C LEU A 507 59.26 -62.65 -11.84
N ARG A 508 58.91 -62.18 -13.06
CA ARG A 508 59.05 -62.97 -14.29
C ARG A 508 60.51 -63.08 -14.77
N LYS A 509 61.33 -62.04 -14.59
CA LYS A 509 62.78 -62.08 -14.88
C LYS A 509 63.55 -63.00 -13.91
N GLU A 510 63.16 -63.05 -12.64
CA GLU A 510 63.80 -63.94 -11.65
C GLU A 510 63.43 -65.42 -11.85
N LYS A 511 62.25 -65.71 -12.43
CA LYS A 511 61.84 -67.08 -12.79
C LYS A 511 62.53 -67.59 -14.06
N LEU A 512 62.85 -66.70 -15.00
CA LEU A 512 63.58 -67.01 -16.24
C LEU A 512 65.10 -67.17 -16.04
N SER A 513 65.71 -66.51 -15.05
CA SER A 513 67.14 -66.73 -14.75
C SER A 513 67.43 -68.04 -14.00
N LYS A 514 66.39 -68.75 -13.52
CA LYS A 514 66.50 -70.07 -12.86
C LYS A 514 66.20 -71.25 -13.79
N GLN A 515 65.96 -70.99 -15.08
CA GLN A 515 65.70 -72.04 -16.08
C GLN A 515 66.84 -72.20 -17.10
N LYS A 516 67.99 -71.56 -16.86
CA LYS A 516 69.15 -71.57 -17.77
C LYS A 516 70.48 -71.94 -17.11
N ASP A 517 70.45 -72.43 -15.87
CA ASP A 517 71.58 -73.05 -15.17
C ASP A 517 71.20 -74.49 -14.77
#